data_AF-A0A562TPQ4-F1
#
_entry.id   AF-A0A562TPQ4-F1
#
_cell.length_a   1.000
_cell.length_b   1.000
_cell.length_c   1.000
_cell.angle_alpha   90.00
_cell.angle_beta   90.00
_cell.angle_gamma   90.00
#
_symmetry.space_group_name_H-M   'P 1'
#
loop_
_entity.id
_entity.type
_entity.pdbx_description
1 polymer ?
#
loop_
_entity_poly.entity_id
_entity_poly.type
_entity_poly.pdbx_seq_one_letter_code
_entity_poly.pdbx_strand_id
1 'polypeptide(L)'
;MKIKFNTNIVVNVVIGVVVVLYMIPFVPLMMRGVNRGIPGKGDITNGITYNLKPIDPVVSIDLPYYKYISVRDSIKNLRNFKNQNETNVSGFELGYVAGTTGSYILCDTCTVNGYMFAKAHIDDRKEHTQYFIQLPGWKLKATANDFYNDDSVKFFRENNQSYIRKKVIYKSTKNKKDSVYNQLHYVDVPVPFGYNQRLQCLLVPVSESTRNVINIILGVCIFMFVFYMLYLLAAFLKFIADLSKGLSFTDKNVNRLRLIAVSLLIYPCILFLLTLLMRLIFHRYFTPDVIINDALLKYSLKPIGFGLVFLLLYRAFNQGKLLKDEQDLTV
;
A
#
# COMPACT_ATOMS: atom_id res chain seq x y z
N MET A 1 24.43 13.00 -23.61
CA MET A 1 25.46 12.32 -22.80
C MET A 1 25.45 10.85 -23.18
N LYS A 2 26.39 10.36 -24.00
CA LYS A 2 26.45 8.96 -24.41
C LYS A 2 27.04 8.15 -23.26
N ILE A 3 26.22 7.34 -22.59
CA ILE A 3 26.68 6.39 -21.57
C ILE A 3 27.48 5.33 -22.32
N LYS A 4 28.82 5.46 -22.29
CA LYS A 4 29.72 4.41 -22.78
C LYS A 4 29.69 3.29 -21.75
N PHE A 5 28.88 2.26 -22.01
CA PHE A 5 28.98 1.00 -21.27
C PHE A 5 30.41 0.47 -21.45
N ASN A 6 31.03 0.09 -20.35
CA ASN A 6 32.34 -0.55 -20.39
C ASN A 6 32.20 -1.82 -21.25
N THR A 7 33.00 -1.94 -22.32
CA THR A 7 32.93 -3.00 -23.35
C THR A 7 33.35 -4.38 -22.83
N ASN A 8 33.58 -4.51 -21.52
CA ASN A 8 33.86 -5.79 -20.92
C ASN A 8 32.55 -6.55 -20.72
N ILE A 9 32.20 -7.36 -21.72
CA ILE A 9 31.05 -8.26 -21.74
C ILE A 9 30.98 -9.08 -20.45
N VAL A 10 32.12 -9.49 -19.89
CA VAL A 10 32.18 -10.26 -18.63
C VAL A 10 31.62 -9.45 -17.47
N VAL A 11 31.94 -8.16 -17.37
CA VAL A 11 31.42 -7.28 -16.30
C VAL A 11 29.91 -7.07 -16.44
N ASN A 12 29.42 -6.87 -17.67
CA ASN A 12 27.98 -6.69 -17.91
C ASN A 12 27.18 -7.99 -17.66
N VAL A 13 27.76 -9.15 -18.01
CA VAL A 13 27.18 -10.46 -17.71
C VAL A 13 27.19 -10.74 -16.21
N VAL A 14 28.28 -10.42 -15.50
CA VAL A 14 28.34 -10.58 -14.03
C VAL A 14 27.32 -9.66 -13.35
N ILE A 15 27.16 -8.41 -13.78
CA ILE A 15 26.12 -7.50 -13.24
C ILE A 15 24.71 -8.05 -13.53
N GLY A 16 24.44 -8.53 -14.74
CA GLY A 16 23.16 -9.12 -15.10
C GLY A 16 22.85 -10.38 -14.28
N VAL A 17 23.83 -11.27 -14.12
CA VAL A 17 23.71 -12.51 -13.34
C VAL A 17 23.54 -12.22 -11.86
N VAL A 18 24.24 -11.23 -11.30
CA VAL A 18 24.08 -10.81 -9.90
C VAL A 18 22.69 -10.19 -9.67
N VAL A 19 22.16 -9.38 -10.59
CA VAL A 19 20.81 -8.80 -10.49
C VAL A 19 19.74 -9.89 -10.58
N VAL A 20 19.89 -10.88 -11.47
CA VAL A 20 18.95 -11.99 -11.63
C VAL A 20 19.03 -12.98 -10.45
N LEU A 21 20.23 -13.34 -9.98
CA LEU A 21 20.43 -14.18 -8.79
C LEU A 21 20.01 -13.49 -7.49
N TYR A 22 19.98 -12.15 -7.41
CA TYR A 22 19.42 -11.43 -6.26
C TYR A 22 17.89 -11.41 -6.23
N MET A 23 17.22 -11.58 -7.38
CA MET A 23 15.76 -11.54 -7.47
C MET A 23 15.11 -12.92 -7.25
N ILE A 24 15.84 -14.01 -7.50
CA ILE A 24 15.31 -15.39 -7.47
C ILE A 24 15.13 -15.99 -6.06
N PRO A 25 16.01 -15.82 -5.06
CA PRO A 25 15.86 -16.50 -3.76
C PRO A 25 14.84 -15.85 -2.81
N PHE A 26 14.21 -14.72 -3.17
CA PHE A 26 13.33 -13.98 -2.25
C PHE A 26 11.83 -14.22 -2.43
N VAL A 27 11.43 -15.03 -3.41
CA VAL A 27 10.03 -15.44 -3.62
C VAL A 27 9.51 -16.45 -2.55
N PRO A 28 10.32 -17.39 -2.00
CA PRO A 28 9.81 -18.34 -1.01
C PRO A 28 9.72 -17.80 0.42
N LEU A 29 10.51 -16.77 0.79
CA LEU A 29 10.51 -16.17 2.14
C LEU A 29 9.30 -15.24 2.42
N MET A 30 8.45 -15.02 1.41
CA MET A 30 7.20 -14.23 1.49
C MET A 30 5.97 -15.08 1.84
N MET A 31 6.11 -16.39 2.07
CA MET A 31 5.00 -17.29 2.40
C MET A 31 4.99 -17.64 3.90
N ARG A 32 3.91 -17.21 4.57
CA ARG A 32 3.40 -17.65 5.89
C ARG A 32 4.07 -17.09 7.16
N GLY A 33 3.62 -15.89 7.55
CA GLY A 33 3.43 -15.57 8.97
C GLY A 33 2.05 -16.03 9.43
N VAL A 34 1.97 -17.21 10.06
CA VAL A 34 0.76 -17.66 10.76
C VAL A 34 0.73 -16.95 12.11
N ASN A 35 -0.16 -15.97 12.26
CA ASN A 35 -0.42 -15.35 13.56
C ASN A 35 -1.05 -16.40 14.50
N ARG A 36 -0.29 -16.89 15.47
CA ARG A 36 -0.82 -17.64 16.61
C ARG A 36 -1.41 -16.63 17.60
N GLY A 37 -2.73 -16.64 17.73
CA GLY A 37 -3.44 -15.86 18.74
C GLY A 37 -3.05 -16.30 20.15
N ILE A 38 -2.76 -15.32 21.02
CA ILE A 38 -2.56 -15.52 22.45
C ILE A 38 -3.94 -15.82 23.07
N PRO A 39 -4.13 -16.91 23.83
CA PRO A 39 -5.40 -17.19 24.48
C PRO A 39 -5.62 -16.18 25.63
N GLY A 40 -6.61 -15.30 25.45
CA GLY A 40 -7.08 -14.41 26.50
C GLY A 40 -7.86 -15.19 27.56
N LYS A 41 -7.49 -15.00 28.84
CA LYS A 41 -8.28 -15.45 30.00
C LYS A 41 -9.52 -14.56 30.14
N GLY A 42 -10.70 -15.16 30.01
CA GLY A 42 -12.01 -14.55 30.22
C GLY A 42 -12.94 -14.81 29.04
N ASP A 43 -13.93 -15.69 29.21
CA ASP A 43 -14.90 -16.01 28.17
C ASP A 43 -15.86 -14.83 27.97
N ILE A 44 -15.56 -13.99 26.98
CA ILE A 44 -16.51 -13.03 26.42
C ILE A 44 -17.38 -13.81 25.45
N THR A 45 -18.68 -13.84 25.70
CA THR A 45 -19.66 -14.48 24.80
C THR A 45 -20.50 -13.38 24.14
N ASN A 46 -20.57 -13.42 22.81
CA ASN A 46 -21.21 -12.38 22.01
C ASN A 46 -22.42 -12.95 21.25
N GLY A 47 -23.59 -12.35 21.43
CA GLY A 47 -24.79 -12.62 20.64
C GLY A 47 -24.92 -11.61 19.51
N ILE A 48 -25.13 -12.07 18.27
CA ILE A 48 -25.27 -11.19 17.09
C ILE A 48 -26.73 -11.15 16.66
N THR A 49 -27.30 -9.94 16.56
CA THR A 49 -28.62 -9.73 16.00
C THR A 49 -28.51 -9.13 14.58
N TYR A 50 -29.12 -9.80 13.60
CA TYR A 50 -29.12 -9.38 12.20
C TYR A 50 -30.36 -8.54 11.89
N ASN A 51 -30.24 -7.21 12.05
CA ASN A 51 -31.36 -6.29 11.83
C ASN A 51 -31.32 -5.59 10.47
N LEU A 52 -30.23 -5.75 9.70
CA LEU A 52 -30.02 -5.07 8.43
C LEU A 52 -30.17 -6.01 7.25
N LYS A 53 -30.69 -5.48 6.14
CA LYS A 53 -30.70 -6.18 4.85
C LYS A 53 -29.28 -6.60 4.47
N PRO A 54 -29.07 -7.80 3.92
CA PRO A 54 -27.75 -8.22 3.48
C PRO A 54 -27.22 -7.28 2.39
N ILE A 55 -25.90 -7.02 2.37
CA ILE A 55 -25.26 -6.14 1.39
C ILE A 55 -25.43 -6.69 -0.03
N ASP A 56 -25.36 -8.02 -0.17
CA ASP A 56 -25.65 -8.71 -1.42
C ASP A 56 -27.00 -9.41 -1.35
N PRO A 57 -27.70 -9.56 -2.49
CA PRO A 57 -28.86 -10.43 -2.56
C PRO A 57 -28.49 -11.87 -2.20
N VAL A 58 -29.37 -12.55 -1.47
CA VAL A 58 -29.19 -13.96 -1.09
C VAL A 58 -29.37 -14.82 -2.34
N VAL A 59 -28.38 -15.65 -2.65
CA VAL A 59 -28.45 -16.62 -3.75
C VAL A 59 -29.15 -17.88 -3.22
N SER A 60 -30.21 -18.33 -3.90
CA SER A 60 -30.88 -19.58 -3.54
C SER A 60 -29.90 -20.76 -3.62
N ILE A 61 -29.92 -21.59 -2.58
CA ILE A 61 -29.09 -22.79 -2.45
C ILE A 61 -29.64 -23.93 -3.33
N ASP A 62 -30.90 -23.82 -3.77
CA ASP A 62 -31.59 -24.81 -4.61
C ASP A 62 -31.13 -24.77 -6.08
N LEU A 63 -30.34 -23.76 -6.45
CA LEU A 63 -29.76 -23.66 -7.79
C LEU A 63 -28.71 -24.76 -8.02
N PRO A 64 -28.67 -25.37 -9.22
CA PRO A 64 -27.55 -26.22 -9.62
C PRO A 64 -26.21 -25.51 -9.40
N TYR A 65 -25.19 -26.25 -8.92
CA TYR A 65 -23.91 -25.68 -8.48
C TYR A 65 -23.27 -24.69 -9.48
N TYR A 66 -23.32 -24.99 -10.77
CA TYR A 66 -22.80 -24.11 -11.81
C TYR A 66 -23.57 -22.77 -11.92
N LYS A 67 -24.90 -22.79 -11.78
CA LYS A 67 -25.74 -21.58 -11.75
C LYS A 67 -25.49 -20.79 -10.48
N TYR A 68 -25.39 -21.47 -9.35
CA TYR A 68 -25.08 -20.86 -8.06
C TYR A 68 -23.75 -20.08 -8.13
N ILE A 69 -22.67 -20.70 -8.62
CA ILE A 69 -21.37 -20.03 -8.79
C ILE A 69 -21.50 -18.83 -9.72
N SER A 70 -22.13 -19.00 -10.88
CA SER A 70 -22.27 -17.93 -11.88
C SER A 70 -23.01 -16.70 -11.30
N VAL A 71 -24.11 -16.92 -10.59
CA VAL A 71 -24.88 -15.85 -9.95
C VAL A 71 -24.07 -15.20 -8.82
N ARG A 72 -23.42 -16.00 -7.97
CA ARG A 72 -22.56 -15.50 -6.88
C ARG A 72 -21.42 -14.65 -7.40
N ASP A 73 -20.74 -15.10 -8.44
CA ASP A 73 -19.59 -14.41 -9.03
C ASP A 73 -20.06 -13.14 -9.76
N SER A 74 -21.24 -13.15 -10.40
CA SER A 74 -21.88 -11.97 -10.98
C SER A 74 -22.20 -10.91 -9.92
N ILE A 75 -22.77 -11.30 -8.78
CA ILE A 75 -23.04 -10.42 -7.64
C ILE A 75 -21.72 -9.84 -7.08
N LYS A 76 -20.71 -10.68 -6.90
CA LYS A 76 -19.38 -10.25 -6.42
C LYS A 76 -18.76 -9.23 -7.37
N ASN A 77 -18.85 -9.46 -8.68
CA ASN A 77 -18.35 -8.53 -9.69
C ASN A 77 -19.12 -7.22 -9.66
N LEU A 78 -20.46 -7.26 -9.58
CA LEU A 78 -21.29 -6.06 -9.44
C LEU A 78 -20.91 -5.25 -8.20
N ARG A 79 -20.70 -5.90 -7.05
CA ARG A 79 -20.20 -5.25 -5.84
C ARG A 79 -18.82 -4.62 -6.06
N ASN A 80 -17.89 -5.34 -6.69
CA ASN A 80 -16.56 -4.80 -6.99
C ASN A 80 -16.64 -3.54 -7.86
N PHE A 81 -17.57 -3.51 -8.82
CA PHE A 81 -17.82 -2.31 -9.62
C PHE A 81 -18.40 -1.17 -8.81
N LYS A 82 -19.45 -1.42 -8.00
CA LYS A 82 -20.05 -0.40 -7.12
C LYS A 82 -19.04 0.17 -6.12
N ASN A 83 -18.16 -0.68 -5.62
CA ASN A 83 -17.10 -0.32 -4.67
C ASN A 83 -15.84 0.25 -5.34
N GLN A 84 -15.85 0.51 -6.65
CA GLN A 84 -14.72 1.11 -7.37
C GLN A 84 -13.42 0.29 -7.26
N ASN A 85 -13.52 -1.03 -7.14
CA ASN A 85 -12.35 -1.91 -7.12
C ASN A 85 -11.67 -1.98 -8.49
N GLU A 86 -12.43 -1.77 -9.57
CA GLU A 86 -11.97 -1.73 -10.95
C GLU A 86 -11.76 -0.27 -11.37
N THR A 87 -10.62 0.29 -10.99
CA THR A 87 -10.20 1.62 -11.43
C THR A 87 -9.48 1.52 -12.77
N ASN A 88 -10.11 2.02 -13.84
CA ASN A 88 -9.58 1.90 -15.20
C ASN A 88 -8.83 3.15 -15.68
N VAL A 89 -8.87 4.26 -14.93
CA VAL A 89 -8.20 5.48 -15.34
C VAL A 89 -6.82 5.54 -14.67
N SER A 90 -5.78 5.54 -15.51
CA SER A 90 -4.38 5.63 -15.09
C SER A 90 -4.09 6.93 -14.33
N GLY A 91 -3.15 6.87 -13.41
CA GLY A 91 -2.63 8.02 -12.69
C GLY A 91 -1.23 7.73 -12.16
N PHE A 92 -0.57 8.76 -11.65
CA PHE A 92 0.71 8.59 -10.96
C PHE A 92 0.46 8.16 -9.51
N GLU A 93 1.32 7.27 -9.02
CA GLU A 93 1.33 6.80 -7.63
C GLU A 93 2.74 6.95 -7.05
N LEU A 94 2.84 7.61 -5.90
CA LEU A 94 4.09 7.76 -5.15
C LEU A 94 4.12 6.74 -4.01
N GLY A 95 4.32 5.48 -4.37
CA GLY A 95 4.37 4.36 -3.43
C GLY A 95 3.18 4.34 -2.47
N TYR A 96 3.43 4.14 -1.18
CA TYR A 96 2.39 4.06 -0.15
C TYR A 96 1.88 5.42 0.37
N VAL A 97 2.25 6.54 -0.25
CA VAL A 97 1.83 7.88 0.23
C VAL A 97 0.50 8.29 -0.38
N ALA A 98 0.49 8.49 -1.70
CA ALA A 98 -0.65 8.99 -2.44
C ALA A 98 -0.54 8.59 -3.92
N GLY A 99 -1.69 8.40 -4.55
CA GLY A 99 -1.80 8.28 -6.01
C GLY A 99 -3.06 8.98 -6.49
N THR A 100 -3.24 9.06 -7.81
CA THR A 100 -4.54 9.44 -8.36
C THR A 100 -5.11 8.34 -9.22
N THR A 101 -6.43 8.29 -9.26
CA THR A 101 -7.14 7.39 -10.15
C THR A 101 -8.45 8.01 -10.59
N GLY A 102 -9.10 7.37 -11.55
CA GLY A 102 -10.48 7.64 -11.90
C GLY A 102 -11.23 6.32 -12.00
N SER A 103 -12.49 6.37 -11.64
CA SER A 103 -13.44 5.29 -11.86
C SER A 103 -14.62 5.86 -12.62
N TYR A 104 -15.04 5.15 -13.66
CA TYR A 104 -16.33 5.42 -14.26
C TYR A 104 -17.38 5.00 -13.24
N ILE A 105 -18.18 5.95 -12.76
CA ILE A 105 -19.36 5.59 -11.98
C ILE A 105 -20.28 4.88 -12.94
N LEU A 106 -20.39 3.57 -12.80
CA LEU A 106 -21.53 2.87 -13.36
C LEU A 106 -22.70 3.14 -12.42
N CYS A 107 -23.81 3.60 -12.99
CA CYS A 107 -25.01 3.94 -12.26
C CYS A 107 -25.38 2.83 -11.24
N ASP A 108 -25.87 3.21 -10.05
CA ASP A 108 -26.23 2.23 -9.01
C ASP A 108 -27.31 1.23 -9.45
N THR A 109 -28.03 1.57 -10.52
CA THR A 109 -29.10 0.81 -11.19
C THR A 109 -28.62 0.00 -12.40
N CYS A 110 -27.34 0.06 -12.77
CA CYS A 110 -26.82 -0.56 -13.98
C CYS A 110 -26.66 -2.07 -13.80
N THR A 111 -27.09 -2.85 -14.81
CA THR A 111 -26.93 -4.31 -14.83
C THR A 111 -25.53 -4.72 -15.32
N VAL A 112 -25.09 -5.94 -14.99
CA VAL A 112 -23.81 -6.50 -15.44
C VAL A 112 -23.74 -6.61 -16.98
N ASN A 113 -24.87 -6.82 -17.66
CA ASN A 113 -24.92 -6.77 -19.13
C ASN A 113 -24.75 -5.34 -19.64
N GLY A 114 -25.37 -4.35 -18.99
CA GLY A 114 -25.14 -2.94 -19.26
C GLY A 114 -23.65 -2.55 -19.17
N TYR A 115 -22.87 -3.18 -18.30
CA TYR A 115 -21.42 -2.95 -18.19
C TYR A 115 -20.61 -3.41 -19.42
N MET A 116 -20.86 -4.63 -19.92
CA MET A 116 -20.15 -5.15 -21.09
C MET A 116 -20.46 -4.34 -22.35
N PHE A 117 -21.73 -3.94 -22.53
CA PHE A 117 -22.15 -3.07 -23.63
C PHE A 117 -21.69 -1.62 -23.44
N ALA A 118 -21.74 -1.09 -22.21
CA ALA A 118 -21.23 0.26 -21.91
C ALA A 118 -19.74 0.36 -22.20
N LYS A 119 -18.95 -0.70 -21.97
CA LYS A 119 -17.50 -0.75 -22.28
C LYS A 119 -17.20 -0.48 -23.76
N ALA A 120 -18.12 -0.77 -24.68
CA ALA A 120 -17.96 -0.54 -26.11
C ALA A 120 -18.18 0.93 -26.55
N HIS A 121 -18.92 1.73 -25.78
CA HIS A 121 -19.19 3.15 -26.08
C HIS A 121 -18.47 4.05 -25.07
N ILE A 122 -17.23 4.45 -25.37
CA ILE A 122 -16.34 5.20 -24.45
C ILE A 122 -16.66 6.71 -24.46
N ASP A 123 -17.15 7.25 -25.59
CA ASP A 123 -17.21 8.70 -25.81
C ASP A 123 -18.27 9.45 -24.97
N ASP A 124 -19.39 8.83 -24.61
CA ASP A 124 -20.43 9.45 -23.75
C ASP A 124 -20.10 9.43 -22.24
N ARG A 125 -18.94 8.89 -21.81
CA ARG A 125 -18.66 8.62 -20.38
C ARG A 125 -17.98 9.74 -19.60
N LYS A 126 -17.63 10.86 -20.23
CA LYS A 126 -16.99 11.98 -19.52
C LYS A 126 -17.89 12.53 -18.41
N GLU A 127 -19.21 12.53 -18.60
CA GLU A 127 -20.17 13.08 -17.64
C GLU A 127 -20.32 12.28 -16.34
N HIS A 128 -19.86 11.02 -16.29
CA HIS A 128 -20.01 10.14 -15.13
C HIS A 128 -18.68 9.62 -14.58
N THR A 129 -17.58 10.26 -14.91
CA THR A 129 -16.27 9.90 -14.35
C THR A 129 -16.09 10.55 -12.98
N GLN A 130 -15.90 9.73 -11.95
CA GLN A 130 -15.47 10.21 -10.64
C GLN A 130 -13.95 10.08 -10.52
N TYR A 131 -13.32 11.15 -10.04
CA TYR A 131 -11.88 11.20 -9.83
C TYR A 131 -11.56 11.06 -8.34
N PHE A 132 -10.46 10.37 -8.05
CA PHE A 132 -10.05 10.08 -6.68
C PHE A 132 -8.57 10.34 -6.48
N ILE A 133 -8.25 10.77 -5.26
CA ILE A 133 -6.92 10.61 -4.69
C ILE A 133 -6.92 9.29 -3.92
N GLN A 134 -6.01 8.40 -4.27
CA GLN A 134 -5.77 7.15 -3.56
C GLN A 134 -4.81 7.42 -2.40
N LEU A 135 -5.12 6.90 -1.22
CA LEU A 135 -4.26 6.96 -0.04
C LEU A 135 -3.86 5.54 0.38
N PRO A 136 -2.88 4.91 -0.29
CA PRO A 136 -2.47 3.52 -0.07
C PRO A 136 -1.90 3.23 1.32
N GLY A 137 -1.39 4.25 2.01
CA GLY A 137 -0.93 4.17 3.39
C GLY A 137 -2.04 3.99 4.42
N TRP A 138 -3.32 4.04 4.02
CA TRP A 138 -4.48 3.97 4.88
C TRP A 138 -5.48 2.92 4.40
N LYS A 139 -5.92 2.04 5.29
CA LYS A 139 -6.86 0.95 5.01
C LYS A 139 -8.00 0.93 6.02
N LEU A 140 -9.09 0.25 5.69
CA LEU A 140 -10.13 -0.03 6.69
C LEU A 140 -9.70 -1.15 7.63
N LYS A 141 -10.21 -1.10 8.87
CA LYS A 141 -10.06 -2.18 9.86
C LYS A 141 -10.83 -3.43 9.39
N ALA A 142 -10.23 -4.19 8.48
CA ALA A 142 -10.79 -5.43 7.95
C ALA A 142 -9.99 -6.62 8.49
N THR A 143 -10.67 -7.63 9.01
CA THR A 143 -10.05 -8.89 9.44
C THR A 143 -10.48 -10.01 8.51
N ALA A 144 -9.56 -10.89 8.15
CA ALA A 144 -9.82 -12.01 7.24
C ALA A 144 -10.96 -12.94 7.70
N ASN A 145 -11.29 -12.94 9.01
CA ASN A 145 -12.40 -13.67 9.60
C ASN A 145 -13.31 -12.73 10.40
N ASP A 146 -14.49 -12.41 9.87
CA ASP A 146 -15.54 -11.64 10.56
C ASP A 146 -16.10 -12.35 11.81
N PHE A 147 -15.89 -13.67 11.90
CA PHE A 147 -16.40 -14.50 12.98
C PHE A 147 -15.68 -14.26 14.32
N TYR A 148 -14.39 -13.92 14.30
CA TYR A 148 -13.57 -13.85 15.51
C TYR A 148 -13.17 -12.42 15.91
N ASN A 149 -13.41 -11.44 15.07
CA ASN A 149 -13.06 -10.06 15.35
C ASN A 149 -14.29 -9.17 15.18
N ASP A 150 -14.78 -8.63 16.29
CA ASP A 150 -15.97 -7.79 16.30
C ASP A 150 -15.73 -6.38 15.78
N ASP A 151 -14.46 -6.01 15.59
CA ASP A 151 -14.07 -4.73 15.03
C ASP A 151 -13.94 -4.73 13.50
N SER A 152 -14.32 -5.82 12.83
CA SER A 152 -14.24 -5.90 11.38
C SER A 152 -15.28 -4.99 10.73
N VAL A 153 -14.86 -4.24 9.72
CA VAL A 153 -15.75 -3.34 8.99
C VAL A 153 -15.84 -3.69 7.51
N LYS A 154 -17.04 -3.55 6.94
CA LYS A 154 -17.30 -3.82 5.51
C LYS A 154 -17.73 -2.54 4.81
N PHE A 155 -16.99 -2.16 3.79
CA PHE A 155 -17.35 -1.06 2.90
C PHE A 155 -18.34 -1.52 1.84
N PHE A 156 -19.36 -0.70 1.60
CA PHE A 156 -20.27 -0.86 0.47
C PHE A 156 -20.81 0.50 0.02
N ARG A 157 -21.33 0.56 -1.21
CA ARG A 157 -21.95 1.75 -1.78
C ARG A 157 -23.39 1.45 -2.18
N GLU A 158 -24.30 2.34 -1.83
CA GLU A 158 -25.72 2.25 -2.17
C GLU A 158 -26.29 3.66 -2.40
N ASN A 159 -27.06 3.84 -3.48
CA ASN A 159 -27.67 5.13 -3.86
C ASN A 159 -26.68 6.30 -3.85
N ASN A 160 -25.53 6.11 -4.49
CA ASN A 160 -24.44 7.06 -4.68
C ASN A 160 -23.71 7.44 -3.38
N GLN A 161 -24.14 6.92 -2.24
CA GLN A 161 -23.58 7.17 -0.91
C GLN A 161 -22.74 5.98 -0.46
N SER A 162 -21.57 6.26 0.11
CA SER A 162 -20.68 5.25 0.69
C SER A 162 -21.04 4.98 2.15
N TYR A 163 -20.95 3.71 2.54
CA TYR A 163 -21.24 3.24 3.89
C TYR A 163 -20.18 2.28 4.41
N ILE A 164 -20.06 2.25 5.74
CA ILE A 164 -19.34 1.22 6.47
C ILE A 164 -20.33 0.47 7.34
N ARG A 165 -20.44 -0.84 7.12
CA ARG A 165 -21.14 -1.74 8.02
C ARG A 165 -20.19 -2.24 9.09
N LYS A 166 -20.52 -2.02 10.36
CA LYS A 166 -19.76 -2.51 11.51
C LYS A 166 -20.65 -3.01 12.64
N LYS A 167 -20.11 -3.83 13.53
CA LYS A 167 -20.80 -4.29 14.73
C LYS A 167 -20.66 -3.25 15.84
N VAL A 168 -21.74 -2.99 16.57
CA VAL A 168 -21.77 -2.08 17.72
C VAL A 168 -22.39 -2.81 18.90
N ILE A 169 -21.78 -2.66 20.08
CA ILE A 169 -22.34 -3.16 21.35
C ILE A 169 -23.53 -2.28 21.70
N TYR A 170 -24.71 -2.87 21.81
CA TYR A 170 -25.92 -2.14 22.22
C TYR A 170 -26.34 -2.44 23.65
N LYS A 171 -25.98 -3.63 24.14
CA LYS A 171 -26.25 -4.03 25.52
C LYS A 171 -25.12 -4.90 26.01
N SER A 172 -24.63 -4.58 27.20
CA SER A 172 -23.69 -5.41 27.94
C SER A 172 -24.37 -5.87 29.21
N THR A 173 -24.40 -7.18 29.45
CA THR A 173 -24.99 -7.76 30.65
C THR A 173 -23.89 -8.50 31.42
N LYS A 174 -23.60 -8.05 32.64
CA LYS A 174 -22.66 -8.73 33.53
C LYS A 174 -23.37 -9.92 34.18
N ASN A 175 -22.81 -11.11 34.04
CA ASN A 175 -23.34 -12.32 34.68
C ASN A 175 -22.69 -12.54 36.06
N LYS A 176 -23.32 -13.36 36.91
CA LYS A 176 -22.93 -13.59 38.32
C LYS A 176 -21.51 -14.17 38.51
N LYS A 177 -20.83 -14.59 37.45
CA LYS A 177 -19.47 -15.19 37.46
C LYS A 177 -18.40 -14.30 36.82
N ASP A 178 -18.59 -12.98 36.83
CA ASP A 178 -17.74 -11.99 36.16
C ASP A 178 -17.61 -12.13 34.63
N SER A 179 -18.40 -13.02 33.99
CA SER A 179 -18.52 -13.06 32.54
C SER A 179 -19.38 -11.92 32.02
N VAL A 180 -18.92 -11.26 30.95
CA VAL A 180 -19.62 -10.17 30.29
C VAL A 180 -20.24 -10.70 29.00
N TYR A 181 -21.56 -10.61 28.89
CA TYR A 181 -22.29 -10.95 27.67
C TYR A 181 -22.61 -9.68 26.89
N ASN A 182 -22.00 -9.52 25.71
CA ASN A 182 -22.28 -8.39 24.85
C ASN A 182 -23.26 -8.81 23.75
N GLN A 183 -24.31 -8.02 23.58
CA GLN A 183 -25.18 -8.12 22.43
C GLN A 183 -24.74 -7.11 21.38
N LEU A 184 -24.44 -7.61 20.19
CA LEU A 184 -23.95 -6.87 19.05
C LEU A 184 -25.05 -6.77 18.00
N HIS A 185 -25.18 -5.61 17.36
CA HIS A 185 -25.95 -5.47 16.12
C HIS A 185 -25.12 -4.77 15.05
N TYR A 186 -25.50 -4.94 13.79
CA TYR A 186 -24.87 -4.24 12.68
C TYR A 186 -25.47 -2.86 12.49
N VAL A 187 -24.61 -1.86 12.27
CA VAL A 187 -24.98 -0.48 11.92
C VAL A 187 -24.30 -0.11 10.60
N ASP A 188 -25.05 0.56 9.73
CA ASP A 188 -24.52 1.20 8.53
C ASP A 188 -24.24 2.67 8.81
N VAL A 189 -22.97 3.04 8.74
CA VAL A 189 -22.50 4.41 9.00
C VAL A 189 -22.13 5.07 7.67
N PRO A 190 -22.74 6.20 7.30
CA PRO A 190 -22.37 6.90 6.07
C PRO A 190 -20.95 7.47 6.18
N VAL A 191 -20.17 7.36 5.10
CA VAL A 191 -18.80 7.86 5.03
C VAL A 191 -18.59 8.74 3.79
N PRO A 192 -17.72 9.76 3.88
CA PRO A 192 -17.51 10.71 2.78
C PRO A 192 -16.50 10.22 1.72
N PHE A 193 -15.98 8.99 1.85
CA PHE A 193 -14.91 8.46 1.01
C PHE A 193 -15.33 7.20 0.25
N GLY A 194 -14.60 6.89 -0.82
CA GLY A 194 -14.61 5.57 -1.45
C GLY A 194 -13.54 4.66 -0.84
N TYR A 195 -13.61 3.37 -1.12
CA TYR A 195 -12.61 2.41 -0.65
C TYR A 195 -12.37 1.31 -1.67
N ASN A 196 -11.12 1.17 -2.12
CA ASN A 196 -10.73 0.08 -2.98
C ASN A 196 -10.37 -1.14 -2.13
N GLN A 197 -11.25 -2.16 -2.14
CA GLN A 197 -11.07 -3.38 -1.35
C GLN A 197 -9.94 -4.27 -1.88
N ARG A 198 -9.61 -4.18 -3.17
CA ARG A 198 -8.55 -4.97 -3.81
C ARG A 198 -7.17 -4.43 -3.44
N LEU A 199 -6.99 -3.12 -3.54
CA LEU A 199 -5.74 -2.43 -3.17
C LEU A 199 -5.64 -2.12 -1.67
N GLN A 200 -6.75 -2.30 -0.93
CA GLN A 200 -6.88 -1.97 0.49
C GLN A 200 -6.50 -0.52 0.78
N CYS A 201 -7.04 0.42 0.00
CA CYS A 201 -6.72 1.84 0.11
C CYS A 201 -7.95 2.74 0.14
N LEU A 202 -7.82 3.86 0.84
CA LEU A 202 -8.83 4.91 0.91
C LEU A 202 -8.87 5.71 -0.40
N LEU A 203 -10.07 6.03 -0.89
CA LEU A 203 -10.30 6.86 -2.07
C LEU A 203 -10.97 8.17 -1.66
N VAL A 204 -10.30 9.29 -1.84
CA VAL A 204 -10.85 10.62 -1.56
C VAL A 204 -11.42 11.19 -2.85
N PRO A 205 -12.74 11.43 -2.96
CA PRO A 205 -13.35 11.99 -4.16
C PRO A 205 -12.89 13.43 -4.38
N VAL A 206 -12.49 13.76 -5.61
CA VAL A 206 -11.99 15.09 -6.00
C VAL A 206 -12.50 15.50 -7.39
N SER A 207 -12.40 16.80 -7.70
CA SER A 207 -12.64 17.29 -9.05
C SER A 207 -11.57 16.83 -10.04
N GLU A 208 -11.91 16.85 -11.33
CA GLU A 208 -10.96 16.56 -12.41
C GLU A 208 -9.74 17.50 -12.37
N SER A 209 -9.98 18.80 -12.16
CA SER A 209 -8.93 19.82 -12.04
C SER A 209 -7.96 19.49 -10.90
N THR A 210 -8.48 19.13 -9.73
CA THR A 210 -7.65 18.77 -8.57
C THR A 210 -6.82 17.52 -8.86
N ARG A 211 -7.42 16.50 -9.48
CA ARG A 211 -6.68 15.29 -9.89
C ARG A 211 -5.54 15.63 -10.85
N ASN A 212 -5.79 16.46 -11.86
CA ASN A 212 -4.80 16.81 -12.87
C ASN A 212 -3.63 17.59 -12.26
N VAL A 213 -3.92 18.54 -11.37
CA VAL A 213 -2.88 19.27 -10.61
C VAL A 213 -2.02 18.31 -9.78
N ILE A 214 -2.66 17.41 -9.02
CA ILE A 214 -1.92 16.43 -8.21
C ILE A 214 -1.11 15.48 -9.08
N ASN A 215 -1.62 15.05 -10.23
CA ASN A 215 -0.86 14.23 -11.17
C ASN A 215 0.39 14.93 -11.68
N ILE A 216 0.32 16.22 -12.01
CA ILE A 216 1.48 17.00 -12.43
C ILE A 216 2.52 17.06 -11.30
N ILE A 217 2.07 17.36 -10.07
CA ILE A 217 2.94 17.41 -8.89
C ILE A 217 3.61 16.05 -8.64
N LEU A 218 2.83 14.97 -8.61
CA LEU A 218 3.35 13.61 -8.42
C LEU A 218 4.31 13.21 -9.54
N GLY A 219 4.00 13.56 -10.80
CA GLY A 219 4.87 13.31 -11.94
C GLY A 219 6.23 13.99 -11.80
N VAL A 220 6.26 15.26 -11.41
CA VAL A 220 7.52 16.00 -11.14
C VAL A 220 8.28 15.37 -9.98
N CYS A 221 7.60 15.01 -8.88
CA CYS A 221 8.23 14.34 -7.74
C CYS A 221 8.85 12.99 -8.12
N ILE A 222 8.13 12.15 -8.88
CA ILE A 222 8.62 10.85 -9.37
C ILE A 222 9.82 11.06 -10.29
N PHE A 223 9.75 12.03 -11.20
CA PHE A 223 10.87 12.36 -12.09
C PHE A 223 12.12 12.74 -11.29
N MET A 224 12.01 13.68 -10.34
CA MET A 224 13.13 14.07 -9.47
C MET A 224 13.69 12.88 -8.67
N PHE A 225 12.80 12.02 -8.15
CA PHE A 225 13.20 10.82 -7.43
C PHE A 225 14.00 9.84 -8.31
N VAL A 226 13.59 9.64 -9.58
CA VAL A 226 14.34 8.80 -10.53
C VAL A 226 15.74 9.35 -10.78
N PHE A 227 15.89 10.66 -11.01
CA PHE A 227 17.22 11.27 -11.18
C PHE A 227 18.09 11.11 -9.93
N TYR A 228 17.49 11.26 -8.76
CA TYR A 228 18.18 11.05 -7.50
C TYR A 228 18.66 9.61 -7.32
N MET A 229 17.82 8.62 -7.66
CA MET A 229 18.21 7.21 -7.62
C MET A 229 19.34 6.88 -8.62
N LEU A 230 19.32 7.47 -9.81
CA LEU A 230 20.42 7.36 -10.78
C LEU A 230 21.71 7.98 -10.26
N TYR A 231 21.62 9.10 -9.55
CA TYR A 231 22.77 9.72 -8.89
C TYR A 231 23.35 8.80 -7.79
N LEU A 232 22.51 8.19 -6.94
CA LEU A 232 22.96 7.22 -5.93
C LEU A 232 23.66 6.02 -6.57
N LEU A 233 23.10 5.48 -7.66
CA LEU A 233 23.70 4.38 -8.41
C LEU A 233 25.07 4.79 -8.98
N ALA A 234 25.18 5.99 -9.56
CA ALA A 234 26.45 6.50 -10.06
C ALA A 234 27.48 6.70 -8.93
N ALA A 235 27.07 7.15 -7.76
CA ALA A 235 27.93 7.29 -6.58
C ALA A 235 28.46 5.91 -6.12
N PHE A 236 27.59 4.90 -6.10
CA PHE A 236 27.96 3.53 -5.76
C PHE A 236 28.95 2.92 -6.78
N LEU A 237 28.68 3.07 -8.08
CA LEU A 237 29.58 2.58 -9.13
C LEU A 237 30.96 3.27 -9.08
N LYS A 238 31.01 4.58 -8.80
CA LYS A 238 32.27 5.29 -8.60
C LYS A 238 33.03 4.79 -7.37
N PHE A 239 32.33 4.49 -6.29
CA PHE A 239 32.93 3.87 -5.11
C PHE A 239 33.60 2.53 -5.45
N ILE A 240 32.91 1.64 -6.18
CA ILE A 240 33.47 0.35 -6.62
C ILE A 240 34.69 0.55 -7.53
N ALA A 241 34.62 1.49 -8.47
CA ALA A 241 35.72 1.76 -9.40
C ALA A 241 36.96 2.35 -8.71
N ASP A 242 36.78 3.11 -7.64
CA ASP A 242 37.90 3.65 -6.85
C ASP A 242 38.48 2.56 -5.94
N LEU A 243 37.63 1.68 -5.40
CA LEU A 243 38.05 0.49 -4.66
C LEU A 243 38.94 -0.42 -5.51
N SER A 244 38.59 -0.66 -6.78
CA SER A 244 39.42 -1.48 -7.69
C SER A 244 40.77 -0.86 -8.05
N LYS A 245 40.95 0.44 -7.80
CA LYS A 245 42.20 1.17 -8.01
C LYS A 245 43.03 1.33 -6.73
N GLY A 246 42.61 0.72 -5.62
CA GLY A 246 43.27 0.88 -4.32
C GLY A 246 43.00 2.22 -3.63
N LEU A 247 42.05 3.03 -4.13
CA LEU A 247 41.68 4.33 -3.56
C LEU A 247 40.52 4.22 -2.55
N SER A 248 40.48 3.13 -1.81
CA SER A 248 39.38 2.71 -0.93
C SER A 248 39.09 3.74 0.18
N PHE A 249 40.15 4.22 0.84
CA PHE A 249 40.09 5.06 2.05
C PHE A 249 40.28 6.55 1.71
N THR A 250 39.43 7.09 0.86
CA THR A 250 39.43 8.53 0.53
C THR A 250 38.18 9.20 1.10
N ASP A 251 38.27 10.50 1.44
CA ASP A 251 37.11 11.27 1.93
C ASP A 251 35.92 11.22 0.96
N LYS A 252 36.21 11.21 -0.34
CA LYS A 252 35.18 11.11 -1.38
C LYS A 252 34.43 9.78 -1.30
N ASN A 253 35.12 8.66 -1.07
CA ASN A 253 34.51 7.35 -0.97
C ASN A 253 33.74 7.16 0.34
N VAL A 254 34.31 7.61 1.46
CA VAL A 254 33.63 7.62 2.75
C VAL A 254 32.33 8.45 2.68
N ASN A 255 32.37 9.63 2.05
CA ASN A 255 31.18 10.46 1.90
C ASN A 255 30.13 9.86 0.94
N ARG A 256 30.54 9.14 -0.11
CA ARG A 256 29.59 8.41 -0.98
C ARG A 256 28.85 7.32 -0.21
N LEU A 257 29.57 6.53 0.60
CA LEU A 257 28.95 5.51 1.46
C LEU A 257 28.00 6.14 2.48
N ARG A 258 28.41 7.23 3.15
CA ARG A 258 27.55 8.00 4.05
C ARG A 258 26.28 8.47 3.35
N LEU A 259 26.43 9.06 2.17
CA LEU A 259 25.32 9.56 1.38
C LEU A 259 24.33 8.44 1.06
N ILE A 260 24.80 7.29 0.55
CA ILE A 260 23.94 6.14 0.25
C ILE A 260 23.24 5.63 1.52
N ALA A 261 23.97 5.46 2.61
CA ALA A 261 23.43 4.99 3.89
C ALA A 261 22.31 5.91 4.41
N VAL A 262 22.58 7.21 4.50
CA VAL A 262 21.60 8.20 4.98
C VAL A 262 20.39 8.25 4.06
N SER A 263 20.58 8.22 2.74
CA SER A 263 19.48 8.25 1.77
C SER A 263 18.52 7.07 1.94
N LEU A 264 19.06 5.86 2.13
CA LEU A 264 18.27 4.65 2.34
C LEU A 264 17.55 4.64 3.69
N LEU A 265 18.17 5.19 4.74
CA LEU A 265 17.57 5.27 6.08
C LEU A 265 16.51 6.38 6.19
N ILE A 266 16.72 7.52 5.54
CA ILE A 266 15.80 8.67 5.64
C ILE A 266 14.56 8.49 4.75
N TYR A 267 14.68 7.78 3.63
CA TYR A 267 13.58 7.49 2.71
C TYR A 267 12.30 6.96 3.40
N PRO A 268 12.34 5.86 4.19
CA PRO A 268 11.15 5.35 4.88
C PRO A 268 10.59 6.33 5.92
N CYS A 269 11.44 7.10 6.59
CA CYS A 269 11.00 8.15 7.53
C CYS A 269 10.21 9.24 6.79
N ILE A 270 10.70 9.68 5.62
CA ILE A 270 10.01 10.67 4.77
C ILE A 270 8.67 10.10 4.28
N LEU A 271 8.63 8.86 3.79
CA LEU A 271 7.38 8.24 3.35
C LEU A 271 6.35 8.13 4.48
N PHE A 272 6.80 7.73 5.67
CA PHE A 272 5.92 7.63 6.84
C PHE A 272 5.39 9.01 7.25
N LEU A 273 6.27 10.02 7.31
CA LEU A 273 5.88 11.40 7.59
C LEU A 273 4.88 11.93 6.57
N LEU A 274 5.12 11.73 5.27
CA LEU A 274 4.19 12.13 4.21
C LEU A 274 2.84 11.40 4.34
N THR A 275 2.84 10.12 4.70
CA THR A 275 1.60 9.36 4.94
C THR A 275 0.79 9.94 6.09
N LEU A 276 1.46 10.35 7.19
CA LEU A 276 0.81 11.03 8.31
C LEU A 276 0.29 12.42 7.93
N LEU A 277 1.03 13.17 7.10
CA LEU A 277 0.58 14.46 6.58
C LEU A 277 -0.68 14.31 5.73
N MET A 278 -0.85 13.23 4.97
CA MET A 278 -2.10 12.98 4.23
C MET A 278 -3.31 12.88 5.16
N ARG A 279 -3.17 12.33 6.36
CA ARG A 279 -4.25 12.33 7.36
C ARG A 279 -4.60 13.72 7.86
N LEU A 280 -3.62 14.61 7.98
CA LEU A 280 -3.84 15.99 8.37
C LEU A 280 -4.55 16.78 7.26
N ILE A 281 -4.07 16.64 6.01
CA ILE A 281 -4.65 17.30 4.83
C ILE A 281 -6.10 16.84 4.60
N PHE A 282 -6.35 15.52 4.63
CA PHE A 282 -7.66 14.94 4.35
C PHE A 282 -8.44 14.58 5.62
N HIS A 283 -8.21 15.24 6.75
CA HIS A 283 -8.76 14.88 8.07
C HIS A 283 -10.28 14.64 8.06
N ARG A 284 -11.05 15.39 7.26
CA ARG A 284 -12.51 15.24 7.13
C ARG A 284 -12.95 13.88 6.59
N TYR A 285 -12.08 13.20 5.85
CA TYR A 285 -12.36 11.88 5.28
C TYR A 285 -11.93 10.72 6.20
N PHE A 286 -11.20 11.00 7.28
CA PHE A 286 -10.77 9.95 8.19
C PHE A 286 -11.83 9.64 9.24
N THR A 287 -12.28 8.39 9.29
CA THR A 287 -13.11 7.87 10.38
C THR A 287 -12.26 7.04 11.36
N PRO A 288 -12.75 6.75 12.58
CA PRO A 288 -12.05 5.88 13.53
C PRO A 288 -11.76 4.47 13.00
N ASP A 289 -12.49 4.04 11.97
CA ASP A 289 -12.36 2.71 11.36
C ASP A 289 -11.25 2.66 10.29
N VAL A 290 -10.64 3.80 9.94
CA VAL A 290 -9.49 3.91 9.03
C VAL A 290 -8.20 3.84 9.84
N ILE A 291 -7.37 2.83 9.51
CA ILE A 291 -6.10 2.54 10.18
C ILE A 291 -4.93 2.64 9.19
N ILE A 292 -3.71 2.76 9.71
CA ILE A 292 -2.51 2.71 8.88
C ILE A 292 -2.40 1.33 8.23
N ASN A 293 -2.00 1.31 6.96
CA ASN A 293 -1.76 0.09 6.24
C ASN A 293 -0.40 -0.50 6.62
N ASP A 294 -0.39 -1.65 7.29
CA ASP A 294 0.83 -2.37 7.68
C ASP A 294 1.77 -2.69 6.51
N ALA A 295 1.24 -2.71 5.27
CA ALA A 295 2.05 -2.81 4.07
C ALA A 295 3.14 -1.73 4.04
N LEU A 296 2.83 -0.48 4.42
CA LEU A 296 3.78 0.63 4.47
C LEU A 296 5.06 0.26 5.24
N LEU A 297 4.90 -0.34 6.42
CA LEU A 297 6.03 -0.76 7.25
C LEU A 297 6.78 -1.91 6.58
N LYS A 298 6.08 -2.92 6.07
CA LYS A 298 6.68 -4.09 5.41
C LYS A 298 7.56 -3.69 4.22
N TYR A 299 7.10 -2.74 3.38
CA TYR A 299 7.89 -2.25 2.25
C TYR A 299 9.07 -1.36 2.68
N SER A 300 8.94 -0.69 3.83
CA SER A 300 9.99 0.17 4.40
C SER A 300 11.14 -0.60 5.05
N LEU A 301 10.95 -1.85 5.47
CA LEU A 301 12.01 -2.65 6.11
C LEU A 301 13.22 -2.91 5.20
N LYS A 302 12.98 -3.09 3.89
CA LYS A 302 14.06 -3.35 2.91
C LYS A 302 15.09 -2.21 2.83
N PRO A 303 14.69 -0.95 2.52
CA PRO A 303 15.63 0.16 2.48
C PRO A 303 16.29 0.41 3.83
N ILE A 304 15.59 0.20 4.96
CA ILE A 304 16.20 0.29 6.29
C ILE A 304 17.34 -0.72 6.43
N GLY A 305 17.10 -1.98 6.11
CA GLY A 305 18.11 -3.04 6.18
C GLY A 305 19.36 -2.72 5.35
N PHE A 306 19.16 -2.31 4.09
CA PHE A 306 20.29 -1.88 3.24
C PHE A 306 20.99 -0.63 3.79
N GLY A 307 20.22 0.35 4.27
CA GLY A 307 20.76 1.55 4.88
C GLY A 307 21.65 1.25 6.09
N LEU A 308 21.27 0.29 6.93
CA LEU A 308 22.09 -0.17 8.06
C LEU A 308 23.38 -0.85 7.59
N VAL A 309 23.33 -1.70 6.57
CA VAL A 309 24.54 -2.32 5.98
C VAL A 309 25.50 -1.25 5.45
N PHE A 310 24.99 -0.29 4.67
CA PHE A 310 25.81 0.81 4.16
C PHE A 310 26.32 1.72 5.28
N LEU A 311 25.58 1.89 6.37
CA LEU A 311 26.02 2.65 7.54
C LEU A 311 27.19 1.96 8.25
N LEU A 312 27.15 0.63 8.37
CA LEU A 312 28.26 -0.16 8.92
C LEU A 312 29.49 -0.09 8.01
N LEU A 313 29.31 -0.23 6.69
CA LEU A 313 30.39 -0.06 5.72
C LEU A 313 30.99 1.34 5.81
N TYR A 314 30.15 2.38 5.87
CA TYR A 314 30.60 3.75 6.07
C TYR A 314 31.47 3.87 7.34
N ARG A 315 31.04 3.34 8.48
CA ARG A 315 31.81 3.39 9.72
C ARG A 315 33.14 2.64 9.61
N ALA A 316 33.14 1.45 9.02
CA ALA A 316 34.35 0.66 8.82
C ALA A 316 35.36 1.36 7.91
N PHE A 317 34.92 1.92 6.78
CA PHE A 317 35.78 2.67 5.86
C PHE A 317 36.27 3.98 6.46
N ASN A 318 35.45 4.66 7.27
CA ASN A 318 35.89 5.86 7.98
C ASN A 318 36.98 5.55 9.01
N GLN A 319 36.84 4.46 9.77
CA GLN A 319 37.88 4.01 10.69
C GLN A 319 39.16 3.60 9.95
N GLY A 320 39.03 2.84 8.86
CA GLY A 320 40.18 2.46 8.03
C GLY A 320 40.91 3.67 7.43
N LYS A 321 40.16 4.74 7.10
CA LYS A 321 40.76 6.01 6.69
C LYS A 321 41.54 6.65 7.82
N LEU A 322 40.95 6.81 9.00
CA LEU A 322 41.63 7.43 10.15
C LEU A 322 42.94 6.70 10.48
N LEU A 323 42.93 5.37 10.50
CA LEU A 323 44.14 4.58 10.74
C LEU A 323 45.20 4.78 9.66
N LYS A 324 44.79 4.91 8.40
CA LYS A 324 45.71 5.21 7.30
C LYS A 324 46.31 6.61 7.43
N ASP A 325 45.47 7.61 7.72
CA ASP A 325 45.90 9.00 7.91
C ASP A 325 46.87 9.11 9.10
N GLU A 326 46.66 8.34 10.18
CA GLU A 326 47.57 8.24 11.33
C GLU A 326 48.92 7.61 10.95
N GLN A 327 48.91 6.50 10.19
CA GLN A 327 50.14 5.85 9.73
C GLN A 327 50.98 6.77 8.83
N ASP A 328 50.33 7.45 7.90
CA ASP A 328 50.97 8.37 6.96
C ASP A 328 51.58 9.61 7.67
N LEU A 329 51.17 9.93 8.91
CA LEU A 329 51.73 11.00 9.74
C LEU A 329 52.91 10.55 10.63
N THR A 330 53.06 9.24 10.86
CA THR A 330 54.09 8.67 11.76
C THR A 330 55.36 8.22 11.05
N VAL A 331 55.32 8.08 9.73
CA VAL A 331 56.46 7.78 8.87
C VAL A 331 57.07 9.09 8.38
#